data_AF-A0A1E3QJB7-F1
#
_entry.id   AF-A0A1E3QJB7-F1
#
_cell.length_a   1.000
_cell.length_b   1.000
_cell.length_c   1.000
_cell.angle_alpha   90.00
_cell.angle_beta   90.00
_cell.angle_gamma   90.00
#
_symmetry.space_group_name_H-M   'P 1'
#
loop_
_entity.id
_entity.type
_entity.pdbx_description
1 polymer ?
#
loop_
_entity_poly.entity_id
_entity_poly.type
_entity_poly.pdbx_seq_one_letter_code
_entity_poly.pdbx_strand_id
1 'polypeptide(L)'
;RVVLLSHLPKSTGAKTVLAAVCGGPLERIEMHGTSTAELYFLKLGDAGNFMEYGSGGMFVINGANVQPSWQEKSIGIHQPVSMEIDHEMVVNGARRCLILKKLQTAPRSRSSLSASGNSRYHVTASHSTPNQNTKGTLISEFSVDEALRDFSKYGTIVDISPVISRKLCFALHFADVRSAIAAKQEMELLDSSIGGKYKDWLVWYGKDPTDVPVYKV
;
A
#
# COMPACT_ATOMS: atom_id res chain seq x y z
N ARG A 1 9.03 21.79 2.03
CA ARG A 1 8.69 20.35 2.08
C ARG A 1 7.50 20.02 1.19
N VAL A 2 6.64 21.00 0.89
CA VAL A 2 5.52 20.81 -0.02
C VAL A 2 5.91 21.28 -1.42
N VAL A 3 5.69 20.41 -2.40
CA VAL A 3 5.92 20.68 -3.81
C VAL A 3 4.57 20.66 -4.52
N LEU A 4 4.32 21.67 -5.34
CA LEU A 4 3.16 21.78 -6.19
C LEU A 4 3.49 21.26 -7.58
N LEU A 5 2.65 20.38 -8.10
CA LEU A 5 2.62 20.01 -9.51
C LEU A 5 1.42 20.70 -10.14
N SER A 6 1.69 21.59 -11.10
CA SER A 6 0.65 22.29 -11.87
C SER A 6 0.58 21.76 -13.30
N HIS A 7 -0.55 22.00 -13.96
CA HIS A 7 -0.78 21.62 -15.36
C HIS A 7 -0.61 20.11 -15.63
N LEU A 8 -1.03 19.27 -14.68
CA LEU A 8 -1.08 17.83 -14.89
C LEU A 8 -1.95 17.51 -16.13
N PRO A 9 -1.52 16.56 -16.97
CA PRO A 9 -2.31 16.10 -18.10
C PRO A 9 -3.70 15.63 -17.67
N LYS A 10 -4.69 15.76 -18.55
CA LYS A 10 -6.03 15.24 -18.30
C LYS A 10 -5.99 13.76 -17.93
N SER A 11 -6.91 13.35 -17.06
CA SER A 11 -7.01 11.96 -16.55
C SER A 11 -5.81 11.50 -15.71
N THR A 12 -4.96 12.41 -15.24
CA THR A 12 -3.91 12.10 -14.28
C THR A 12 -4.49 11.93 -12.88
N GLY A 13 -4.55 10.68 -12.41
CA GLY A 13 -4.94 10.37 -11.02
C GLY A 13 -3.74 10.33 -10.07
N ALA A 14 -4.01 10.34 -8.76
CA ALA A 14 -2.99 10.25 -7.72
C ALA A 14 -2.04 9.06 -7.92
N LYS A 15 -2.56 7.90 -8.32
CA LYS A 15 -1.76 6.70 -8.62
C LYS A 15 -0.70 6.98 -9.69
N THR A 16 -1.07 7.64 -10.78
CA THR A 16 -0.16 7.99 -11.88
C THR A 16 0.90 8.98 -11.41
N VAL A 17 0.52 9.99 -10.62
CA VAL A 17 1.47 10.96 -10.04
C VAL A 17 2.48 10.24 -9.16
N LEU A 18 2.02 9.43 -8.21
CA LEU A 18 2.88 8.71 -7.27
C LEU A 18 3.83 7.72 -7.95
N ALA A 19 3.43 7.15 -9.08
CA ALA A 19 4.29 6.25 -9.85
C ALA A 19 5.46 6.99 -10.55
N ALA A 20 5.32 8.29 -10.80
CA ALA A 20 6.34 9.12 -11.42
C ALA A 20 7.22 9.85 -10.39
N VAL A 21 6.68 10.19 -9.22
CA VAL A 21 7.39 10.92 -8.17
C VAL A 21 8.47 10.04 -7.54
N CYS A 22 9.63 10.64 -7.28
CA CYS A 22 10.78 10.02 -6.63
C CYS A 22 11.40 10.97 -5.59
N GLY A 23 12.43 10.49 -4.89
CA GLY A 23 13.29 11.30 -4.04
C GLY A 23 13.06 11.18 -2.54
N GLY A 24 12.09 10.37 -2.12
CA GLY A 24 11.87 10.06 -0.72
C GLY A 24 10.40 9.78 -0.40
N PRO A 25 10.11 9.29 0.81
CA PRO A 25 8.76 8.98 1.22
C PRO A 25 7.92 10.26 1.37
N LEU A 26 6.68 10.20 0.90
CA LEU A 26 5.69 11.23 1.17
C LEU A 26 4.96 10.96 2.49
N GLU A 27 4.70 12.03 3.23
CA GLU A 27 3.69 12.04 4.28
C GLU A 27 2.29 11.97 3.66
N ARG A 28 2.05 12.78 2.62
CA ARG A 28 0.74 12.92 2.00
C ARG A 28 0.81 13.39 0.54
N ILE A 29 -0.20 13.03 -0.25
CA ILE A 29 -0.53 13.64 -1.54
C ILE A 29 -1.95 14.19 -1.51
N GLU A 30 -2.14 15.39 -2.02
CA GLU A 30 -3.48 15.99 -2.23
C GLU A 30 -3.68 16.32 -3.70
N MET A 31 -4.78 15.84 -4.27
CA MET A 31 -5.16 16.16 -5.65
C MET A 31 -6.18 17.30 -5.63
N HIS A 32 -5.89 18.36 -6.36
CA HIS A 32 -6.77 19.53 -6.50
C HIS A 32 -7.36 19.53 -7.91
N GLY A 33 -8.59 19.02 -8.03
CA GLY A 33 -9.23 18.81 -9.32
C GLY A 33 -8.47 17.80 -10.19
N THR A 34 -8.33 18.10 -11.48
CA THR A 34 -7.69 17.19 -12.45
C THR A 34 -6.31 17.65 -12.93
N SER A 35 -5.86 18.83 -12.51
CA SER A 35 -4.67 19.50 -13.08
C SER A 35 -3.58 19.80 -12.07
N THR A 36 -3.84 19.60 -10.78
CA THR A 36 -2.93 20.06 -9.73
C THR A 36 -2.80 19.01 -8.65
N ALA A 37 -1.58 18.82 -8.14
CA ALA A 37 -1.31 17.97 -7.00
C ALA A 37 -0.29 18.61 -6.04
N GLU A 38 -0.48 18.42 -4.75
CA GLU A 38 0.48 18.81 -3.72
C GLU A 38 1.14 17.55 -3.15
N LEU A 39 2.47 17.57 -3.13
CA LEU A 39 3.31 16.51 -2.60
C LEU A 39 3.91 16.96 -1.27
N TYR A 40 3.50 16.33 -0.18
CA TYR A 40 4.02 16.61 1.15
C TYR A 40 5.13 15.62 1.46
N PHE A 41 6.38 16.02 1.20
CA PHE A 41 7.53 15.21 1.59
C PHE A 41 7.72 15.23 3.10
N LEU A 42 8.21 14.11 3.63
CA LEU A 42 8.61 14.01 5.04
C LEU A 42 9.78 14.97 5.32
N LYS A 43 10.85 14.90 4.52
CA LYS A 43 12.05 15.73 4.70
C LYS A 43 12.12 16.85 3.68
N LEU A 44 12.65 17.99 4.11
CA LEU A 44 12.92 19.13 3.21
C LEU A 44 13.96 18.78 2.15
N GLY A 45 14.98 17.99 2.50
CA GLY A 45 16.02 17.55 1.56
C GLY A 45 15.48 16.71 0.42
N ASP A 46 14.57 15.78 0.72
CA ASP A 46 13.92 14.91 -0.27
C ASP A 46 13.11 15.75 -1.29
N ALA A 47 12.34 16.73 -0.78
CA ALA A 47 11.64 17.69 -1.64
C ALA A 47 12.59 18.51 -2.51
N GLY A 48 13.75 18.92 -1.97
CA GLY A 48 14.77 19.66 -2.69
C GLY A 48 15.36 18.85 -3.85
N ASN A 49 15.71 17.60 -3.59
CA ASN A 49 16.21 16.68 -4.62
C ASN A 49 15.16 16.47 -5.73
N PHE A 50 13.89 16.29 -5.37
CA PHE A 50 12.81 16.14 -6.36
C PHE A 50 12.62 17.42 -7.18
N MET A 51 12.67 18.59 -6.53
CA MET A 51 12.57 19.89 -7.20
C MET A 51 13.68 20.09 -8.24
N GLU A 52 14.92 19.77 -7.89
CA GLU A 52 16.06 19.85 -8.81
C GLU A 52 15.85 18.95 -10.04
N TYR A 53 15.49 17.69 -9.81
CA TYR A 53 15.24 16.73 -10.88
C TYR A 53 14.06 17.10 -11.79
N GLY A 54 12.93 17.48 -11.19
CA GLY A 54 11.74 17.80 -11.98
C GLY A 54 11.90 19.11 -12.76
N SER A 55 12.58 20.10 -12.18
CA SER A 55 12.90 21.35 -12.89
C SER A 55 13.88 21.14 -14.04
N GLY A 56 14.69 20.07 -13.99
CA GLY A 56 15.59 19.66 -15.07
C GLY A 56 14.89 19.13 -16.33
N GLY A 57 13.56 19.07 -16.37
CA GLY A 57 12.79 18.61 -17.54
C GLY A 57 12.72 17.09 -17.70
N MET A 58 13.21 16.34 -16.71
CA MET A 58 13.22 14.88 -16.71
C MET A 58 11.96 14.26 -16.09
N PHE A 59 11.14 15.07 -15.41
CA PHE A 59 9.91 14.61 -14.79
C PHE A 59 8.75 14.64 -15.78
N VAL A 60 8.37 13.46 -16.25
CA VAL A 60 7.35 13.27 -17.28
C VAL A 60 6.18 12.47 -16.71
N ILE A 61 4.97 12.99 -16.88
CA ILE A 61 3.71 12.28 -16.58
C ILE A 61 2.90 12.19 -17.86
N ASN A 62 2.49 10.99 -18.26
CA ASN A 62 1.69 10.76 -19.47
C ASN A 62 2.24 11.47 -20.73
N GLY A 63 3.57 11.50 -20.88
CA GLY A 63 4.26 12.13 -22.02
C GLY A 63 4.40 13.65 -21.94
N ALA A 64 3.89 14.31 -20.90
CA ALA A 64 4.05 15.74 -20.68
C ALA A 64 5.11 16.03 -19.62
N ASN A 65 5.96 17.03 -19.90
CA ASN A 65 6.89 17.58 -18.91
C ASN A 65 6.10 18.39 -17.88
N VAL A 66 6.06 17.89 -16.64
CA VAL A 66 5.39 18.58 -15.54
C VAL A 66 6.45 19.36 -14.77
N GLN A 67 6.26 20.66 -14.62
CA GLN A 67 7.20 21.50 -13.89
C GLN A 67 6.78 21.59 -12.42
N PRO A 68 7.60 21.09 -11.48
CA PRO A 68 7.31 21.26 -10.06
C PRO A 68 7.62 22.71 -9.65
N SER A 69 6.86 23.22 -8.70
CA SER A 69 7.14 24.49 -8.04
C SER A 69 7.07 24.32 -6.53
N TRP A 70 7.81 25.13 -5.80
CA TRP A 70 7.58 25.23 -4.36
C TRP A 70 6.17 25.78 -4.13
N GLN A 71 5.41 25.16 -3.22
CA GLN A 71 4.14 25.73 -2.85
C GLN A 71 4.38 27.02 -2.06
N GLU A 72 3.71 28.11 -2.47
CA GLU A 72 3.87 29.41 -1.80
C GLU A 72 3.37 29.31 -0.35
N LYS A 73 4.12 29.89 0.58
CA LYS A 73 3.75 29.94 1.99
C LYS A 73 2.60 30.92 2.19
N SER A 74 1.37 30.54 1.83
CA SER A 74 0.19 31.16 2.42
C SER A 74 0.21 30.84 3.92
N ILE A 75 0.25 31.91 4.73
CA ILE A 75 0.40 31.86 6.19
C ILE A 75 -0.64 30.87 6.76
N GLY A 76 -0.16 29.77 7.37
CA GLY A 76 -0.98 28.78 8.06
C GLY A 76 -1.28 27.46 7.33
N ILE A 77 -0.97 27.31 6.04
CA ILE A 77 -1.36 26.10 5.27
C ILE A 77 -0.35 24.95 5.40
N HIS A 78 0.91 25.24 5.72
CA HIS A 78 1.95 24.20 5.87
C HIS A 78 2.32 24.00 7.33
N GLN A 79 1.50 23.22 8.03
CA GLN A 79 1.88 22.76 9.37
C GLN A 79 3.11 21.84 9.27
N PRO A 80 4.06 21.95 10.21
CA PRO A 80 5.11 20.95 10.36
C PRO A 80 4.46 19.58 10.58
N VAL A 81 5.17 18.53 10.19
CA VAL A 81 4.76 17.16 10.55
C VAL A 81 4.69 17.12 12.08
N SER A 82 3.59 16.60 12.63
CA SER A 82 3.47 16.48 14.09
C SER A 82 4.53 15.51 14.61
N MET A 83 4.97 15.70 15.86
CA MET A 83 6.01 14.85 16.44
C MET A 83 5.63 13.38 16.45
N GLU A 84 4.34 13.07 16.64
CA GLU A 84 3.82 11.71 16.65
C GLU A 84 3.95 11.05 15.28
N ILE A 85 3.61 11.78 14.21
CA ILE A 85 3.71 11.27 12.83
C ILE A 85 5.16 11.14 12.41
N ASP A 86 6.00 12.13 12.75
CA ASP A 86 7.43 12.05 12.48
C ASP A 86 8.06 10.84 13.18
N HIS A 87 7.75 10.64 14.47
CA HIS A 87 8.21 9.48 15.23
C HIS A 87 7.74 8.15 14.60
N GLU A 88 6.46 8.01 14.24
CA GLU A 88 5.96 6.82 13.57
C GLU A 88 6.68 6.54 12.24
N MET A 89 6.91 7.57 11.42
CA MET A 89 7.57 7.41 10.13
C MET A 89 9.07 7.10 10.24
N VAL A 90 9.76 7.72 11.20
CA VAL A 90 11.21 7.61 11.37
C VAL A 90 11.59 6.37 12.18
N VAL A 91 10.89 6.09 13.28
CA VAL A 91 11.21 5.01 14.22
C VAL A 91 10.52 3.70 13.83
N ASN A 92 9.20 3.76 13.58
CA ASN A 92 8.40 2.56 13.29
C ASN A 92 8.31 2.25 11.78
N GLY A 93 8.91 3.09 10.94
CA GLY A 93 8.91 2.92 9.49
C GLY A 93 7.53 3.12 8.87
N ALA A 94 6.65 3.91 9.49
CA ALA A 94 5.32 4.19 8.96
C ALA A 94 5.39 4.82 7.58
N ARG A 95 4.56 4.32 6.67
CA ARG A 95 4.42 4.80 5.28
C ARG A 95 2.95 4.77 4.90
N ARG A 96 2.61 5.40 3.78
CA ARG A 96 1.26 5.40 3.23
C ARG A 96 0.80 4.03 2.70
N CYS A 97 1.71 3.06 2.64
CA CYS A 97 1.46 1.72 2.13
C CYS A 97 1.34 0.71 3.28
N LEU A 98 0.23 -0.03 3.33
CA LEU A 98 0.07 -1.19 4.19
C LEU A 98 0.10 -2.46 3.35
N ILE A 99 0.86 -3.47 3.77
CA ILE A 99 0.82 -4.81 3.19
C ILE A 99 -0.03 -5.69 4.09
N LEU A 100 -1.07 -6.29 3.53
CA LEU A 100 -1.93 -7.25 4.22
C LEU A 100 -1.73 -8.64 3.64
N LYS A 101 -1.56 -9.63 4.51
CA LYS A 101 -1.34 -11.03 4.12
C LYS A 101 -2.20 -11.98 4.94
N LYS A 102 -3.06 -12.74 4.26
CA LYS A 102 -3.91 -13.75 4.90
C LYS A 102 -3.05 -14.90 5.41
N LEU A 103 -3.14 -15.19 6.70
CA LEU A 103 -2.61 -16.40 7.30
C LEU A 103 -3.49 -17.57 6.87
N GLN A 104 -2.86 -18.69 6.51
CA GLN A 104 -3.60 -19.93 6.37
C GLN A 104 -3.73 -20.53 7.76
N THR A 105 -4.94 -20.56 8.30
CA THR A 105 -5.28 -21.53 9.33
C THR A 105 -5.21 -22.90 8.66
N ALA A 106 -4.21 -23.71 9.00
CA ALA A 106 -4.22 -25.11 8.58
C ALA A 106 -5.57 -25.71 8.96
N PRO A 107 -6.27 -26.43 8.06
CA PRO A 107 -7.43 -27.17 8.50
C PRO A 107 -6.94 -28.11 9.60
N ARG A 108 -7.45 -27.92 10.82
CA ARG A 108 -7.25 -28.89 11.91
C ARG A 108 -7.88 -30.20 11.43
N SER A 109 -7.09 -31.07 10.80
CA SER A 109 -7.55 -32.43 10.52
C SER A 109 -7.66 -33.12 11.86
N ARG A 110 -8.86 -33.09 12.44
CA ARG A 110 -9.27 -34.03 13.47
C ARG A 110 -9.40 -35.39 12.79
N SER A 111 -8.29 -36.11 12.71
CA SER A 111 -8.30 -37.57 12.63
C SER A 111 -7.25 -38.10 13.59
N SER A 112 -7.70 -38.30 14.82
CA SER A 112 -7.18 -39.35 15.70
C SER A 112 -7.33 -40.72 15.02
N LEU A 113 -6.44 -41.65 15.39
CA LEU A 113 -6.38 -43.09 15.05
C LEU A 113 -5.66 -43.37 13.71
N SER A 114 -4.68 -44.26 13.57
CA SER A 114 -4.07 -45.24 14.46
C SER A 114 -2.73 -45.70 13.86
N ALA A 115 -1.94 -46.38 14.67
CA ALA A 115 -0.64 -46.97 14.38
C ALA A 115 -0.59 -47.91 13.15
N SER A 116 0.65 -48.13 12.70
CA SER A 116 1.19 -49.33 12.03
C SER A 116 0.98 -49.49 10.52
N GLY A 117 2.08 -49.70 9.80
CA GLY A 117 2.04 -50.42 8.51
C GLY A 117 2.97 -49.86 7.43
N ASN A 118 4.18 -50.42 7.36
CA ASN A 118 4.99 -50.48 6.13
C ASN A 118 4.13 -50.90 4.92
N SER A 119 4.22 -50.19 3.79
CA SER A 119 4.24 -50.86 2.49
C SER A 119 4.75 -49.96 1.36
N ARG A 120 5.70 -50.53 0.63
CA ARG A 120 6.31 -50.03 -0.60
C ARG A 120 5.38 -50.29 -1.78
N TYR A 121 5.38 -49.37 -2.75
CA TYR A 121 5.03 -49.55 -4.17
C TYR A 121 3.97 -50.62 -4.52
N HIS A 122 2.76 -50.16 -4.89
CA HIS A 122 2.01 -50.82 -5.96
C HIS A 122 1.18 -49.79 -6.73
N VAL A 123 1.56 -49.58 -7.99
CA VAL A 123 0.75 -48.94 -9.02
C VAL A 123 -0.29 -49.96 -9.46
N THR A 124 -1.57 -49.70 -9.17
CA THR A 124 -2.68 -50.28 -9.90
C THR A 124 -3.70 -49.20 -10.20
N ALA A 125 -3.92 -48.99 -11.49
CA ALA A 125 -4.95 -48.11 -12.02
C ALA A 125 -6.33 -48.61 -11.55
N SER A 126 -6.98 -47.82 -10.70
CA SER A 126 -8.42 -47.90 -10.47
C SER A 126 -8.97 -46.48 -10.40
N HIS A 127 -10.04 -46.25 -11.16
CA HIS A 127 -10.74 -44.99 -11.25
C HIS A 127 -11.16 -44.47 -9.88
N SER A 128 -10.52 -43.40 -9.44
CA SER A 128 -11.15 -42.38 -8.61
C SER A 128 -10.54 -41.05 -9.03
N THR A 129 -11.30 -40.31 -9.81
CA THR A 129 -11.04 -38.91 -10.14
C THR A 129 -10.60 -38.17 -8.86
N PRO A 130 -9.42 -37.52 -8.82
CA PRO A 130 -9.12 -36.63 -7.71
C PRO A 130 -10.16 -35.51 -7.80
N ASN A 131 -11.02 -35.43 -6.80
CA ASN A 131 -12.04 -34.42 -6.67
C ASN A 131 -11.36 -33.03 -6.81
N GLN A 132 -11.45 -32.45 -8.01
CA GLN A 132 -10.80 -31.17 -8.38
C GLN A 132 -11.46 -29.96 -7.69
N ASN A 133 -12.38 -30.18 -6.73
CA ASN A 133 -13.25 -29.13 -6.19
C ASN A 133 -12.82 -28.51 -4.85
N THR A 134 -11.63 -28.80 -4.30
CA THR A 134 -11.23 -28.22 -2.99
C THR A 134 -9.92 -27.43 -2.97
N LYS A 135 -9.22 -27.31 -4.11
CA LYS A 135 -8.08 -26.36 -4.23
C LYS A 135 -8.47 -25.01 -4.85
N GLY A 136 -9.68 -24.90 -5.41
CA GLY A 136 -10.17 -23.67 -6.06
C GLY A 136 -10.89 -22.68 -5.14
N THR A 137 -11.23 -23.06 -3.90
CA THR A 137 -12.14 -22.27 -3.04
C THR A 137 -11.47 -21.26 -2.12
N LEU A 138 -10.14 -21.31 -1.90
CA LEU A 138 -9.43 -20.36 -1.02
C LEU A 138 -9.30 -18.94 -1.58
N ILE A 139 -9.47 -18.77 -2.89
CA ILE A 139 -9.44 -17.46 -3.58
C ILE A 139 -10.83 -16.80 -3.55
N SER A 140 -11.89 -17.56 -3.27
CA SER A 140 -13.29 -17.11 -3.48
C SER A 140 -13.86 -16.17 -2.40
N GLU A 141 -13.14 -15.92 -1.30
CA GLU A 141 -13.66 -15.11 -0.17
C GLU A 141 -13.14 -13.68 -0.11
N PHE A 142 -12.18 -13.27 -0.95
CA PHE A 142 -11.63 -11.92 -0.89
C PHE A 142 -12.26 -11.00 -1.93
N SER A 143 -12.95 -9.97 -1.45
CA SER A 143 -13.48 -8.89 -2.27
C SER A 143 -12.63 -7.63 -2.11
N VAL A 144 -12.09 -7.14 -3.23
CA VAL A 144 -11.39 -5.85 -3.29
C VAL A 144 -12.34 -4.72 -2.89
N ASP A 145 -13.59 -4.75 -3.37
CA ASP A 145 -14.59 -3.73 -3.05
C ASP A 145 -14.93 -3.70 -1.56
N GLU A 146 -14.94 -4.87 -0.91
CA GLU A 146 -15.12 -4.96 0.53
C GLU A 146 -13.95 -4.36 1.30
N ALA A 147 -12.72 -4.70 0.92
CA ALA A 147 -11.53 -4.09 1.51
C ALA A 147 -11.53 -2.55 1.30
N LEU A 148 -11.88 -2.07 0.11
CA LEU A 148 -12.01 -0.64 -0.14
C LEU A 148 -13.04 0.01 0.78
N ARG A 149 -14.24 -0.58 0.94
CA ARG A 149 -15.26 -0.07 1.87
C ARG A 149 -14.75 -0.05 3.31
N ASP A 150 -14.16 -1.15 3.76
CA ASP A 150 -13.69 -1.32 5.13
C ASP A 150 -12.61 -0.31 5.52
N PHE A 151 -11.67 -0.04 4.62
CA PHE A 151 -10.53 0.83 4.88
C PHE A 151 -10.76 2.29 4.45
N SER A 152 -11.77 2.58 3.63
CA SER A 152 -12.07 3.97 3.19
C SER A 152 -12.40 4.91 4.36
N LYS A 153 -12.90 4.39 5.48
CA LYS A 153 -13.21 5.19 6.69
C LYS A 153 -11.99 5.83 7.34
N TYR A 154 -10.78 5.33 7.09
CA TYR A 154 -9.54 5.91 7.64
C TYR A 154 -8.97 7.02 6.75
N GLY A 155 -9.36 7.06 5.48
CA GLY A 155 -8.97 8.09 4.52
C GLY A 155 -8.95 7.59 3.09
N THR A 156 -8.57 8.50 2.19
CA THR A 156 -8.57 8.26 0.75
C THR A 156 -7.57 7.17 0.37
N ILE A 157 -8.08 6.09 -0.23
CA ILE A 157 -7.27 5.02 -0.81
C ILE A 157 -6.93 5.41 -2.24
N VAL A 158 -5.63 5.46 -2.55
CA VAL A 158 -5.10 5.77 -3.88
C VAL A 158 -5.02 4.52 -4.75
N ASP A 159 -4.66 3.38 -4.16
CA ASP A 159 -4.53 2.13 -4.90
C ASP A 159 -4.68 0.92 -3.98
N ILE A 160 -5.16 -0.17 -4.57
CA ILE A 160 -5.10 -1.52 -4.00
C ILE A 160 -4.49 -2.43 -5.06
N SER A 161 -3.33 -3.02 -4.74
CA SER A 161 -2.55 -3.80 -5.70
C SER A 161 -2.20 -5.18 -5.14
N PRO A 162 -2.21 -6.24 -5.98
CA PRO A 162 -1.79 -7.56 -5.55
C PRO A 162 -0.28 -7.58 -5.26
N VAL A 163 0.13 -8.31 -4.23
CA VAL A 163 1.55 -8.51 -3.90
C VAL A 163 1.95 -9.94 -4.24
N ILE A 164 3.06 -10.10 -4.96
CA ILE A 164 3.57 -11.42 -5.35
C ILE A 164 3.87 -12.24 -4.10
N SER A 165 3.03 -13.25 -3.86
CA SER A 165 3.15 -14.12 -2.69
C SER A 165 2.50 -15.47 -2.97
N ARG A 166 2.94 -16.50 -2.25
CA ARG A 166 2.30 -17.83 -2.25
C ARG A 166 0.97 -17.87 -1.49
N LYS A 167 0.64 -16.77 -0.79
CA LYS A 167 -0.59 -16.58 -0.02
C LYS A 167 -1.31 -15.34 -0.53
N LEU A 168 -2.60 -15.22 -0.24
CA LEU A 168 -3.35 -14.01 -0.55
C LEU A 168 -2.70 -12.81 0.16
N CYS A 169 -2.22 -11.86 -0.65
CA CYS A 169 -1.46 -10.72 -0.19
C CYS A 169 -1.76 -9.53 -1.10
N PHE A 170 -2.02 -8.36 -0.51
CA PHE A 170 -2.25 -7.13 -1.25
C PHE A 170 -1.64 -5.94 -0.52
N ALA A 171 -1.35 -4.89 -1.27
CA ALA A 171 -0.89 -3.61 -0.78
C ALA A 171 -2.04 -2.62 -0.87
N LEU A 172 -2.26 -1.86 0.21
CA LEU A 172 -3.21 -0.78 0.29
C LEU A 172 -2.45 0.54 0.41
N HIS A 173 -2.62 1.42 -0.57
CA HIS A 173 -1.94 2.71 -0.63
C HIS A 173 -2.92 3.82 -0.27
N PHE A 174 -2.65 4.53 0.83
CA PHE A 174 -3.39 5.71 1.22
C PHE A 174 -2.79 7.00 0.63
N ALA A 175 -3.62 8.04 0.57
CA ALA A 175 -3.16 9.38 0.22
C ALA A 175 -2.34 10.02 1.35
N ASP A 176 -2.62 9.69 2.62
CA ASP A 176 -1.98 10.22 3.84
C ASP A 176 -1.46 9.07 4.72
N VAL A 177 -0.27 9.25 5.32
CA VAL A 177 0.34 8.30 6.25
C VAL A 177 -0.49 8.13 7.51
N ARG A 178 -1.20 9.17 7.95
CA ARG A 178 -2.10 9.13 9.12
C ARG A 178 -3.18 8.08 8.95
N SER A 179 -3.74 7.97 7.74
CA SER A 179 -4.75 6.96 7.41
C SER A 179 -4.18 5.55 7.49
N ALA A 180 -2.94 5.34 7.04
CA ALA A 180 -2.26 4.05 7.15
C ALA A 180 -1.96 3.69 8.61
N ILE A 181 -1.51 4.66 9.42
CA ILE A 181 -1.27 4.47 10.86
C ILE A 181 -2.58 4.08 11.57
N ALA A 182 -3.65 4.85 11.36
CA ALA A 182 -4.95 4.59 11.98
C ALA A 182 -5.53 3.23 11.55
N ALA A 183 -5.46 2.90 10.26
CA ALA A 183 -5.91 1.61 9.75
C ALA A 183 -5.14 0.44 10.34
N LYS A 184 -3.80 0.56 10.45
CA LYS A 184 -2.96 -0.47 11.05
C LYS A 184 -3.27 -0.66 12.53
N GLN A 185 -3.35 0.44 13.29
CA GLN A 185 -3.68 0.41 14.72
C GLN A 185 -5.04 -0.25 14.97
N GLU A 186 -6.08 0.12 14.22
CA GLU A 186 -7.40 -0.50 14.38
C GLU A 186 -7.38 -2.00 14.05
N MET A 187 -6.60 -2.42 13.04
CA MET A 187 -6.48 -3.84 12.68
C MET A 187 -5.73 -4.66 13.73
N GLU A 188 -4.83 -4.03 14.49
CA GLU A 188 -4.09 -4.68 15.58
C GLU A 188 -4.90 -4.75 16.89
N LEU A 189 -5.97 -3.95 17.02
CA LEU A 189 -6.91 -4.02 18.13
C LEU A 189 -7.94 -5.14 17.91
N LEU A 190 -7.77 -6.27 18.60
CA LEU A 190 -8.62 -7.46 18.43
C LEU A 190 -10.11 -7.23 18.70
N ASP A 191 -10.44 -6.31 19.60
CA ASP A 191 -11.83 -5.98 19.97
C ASP A 191 -12.50 -5.03 18.98
N SER A 192 -11.74 -4.51 17.99
CA SER A 192 -12.29 -3.63 16.97
C SER A 192 -13.02 -4.42 15.89
N SER A 193 -13.97 -3.77 15.21
CA SER A 193 -14.70 -4.39 14.10
C SER A 193 -13.76 -4.86 12.97
N ILE A 194 -12.72 -4.09 12.68
CA ILE A 194 -11.76 -4.41 11.62
C ILE A 194 -10.74 -5.43 12.09
N GLY A 195 -10.22 -5.32 13.32
CA GLY A 195 -9.31 -6.30 13.90
C GLY A 195 -9.96 -7.68 14.01
N GLY A 196 -11.23 -7.76 14.41
CA GLY A 196 -12.00 -9.01 14.41
C GLY A 196 -12.20 -9.60 13.00
N LYS A 197 -12.56 -8.77 12.02
CA LYS A 197 -12.77 -9.19 10.62
C LYS A 197 -11.48 -9.66 9.94
N TYR A 198 -10.38 -8.97 10.21
CA TYR A 198 -9.05 -9.25 9.64
C TYR A 198 -8.12 -9.98 10.62
N LYS A 199 -8.66 -10.66 11.65
CA LYS A 199 -7.87 -11.32 12.71
C LYS A 199 -6.85 -12.35 12.20
N ASP A 200 -7.16 -13.00 11.08
CA ASP A 200 -6.30 -14.00 10.44
C ASP A 200 -5.37 -13.36 9.40
N TRP A 201 -5.20 -12.04 9.42
CA TRP A 201 -4.31 -11.30 8.53
C TRP A 201 -3.16 -10.70 9.30
N LEU A 202 -1.99 -10.69 8.68
CA LEU A 202 -0.86 -9.87 9.12
C LEU A 202 -0.90 -8.54 8.38
N VAL A 203 -0.58 -7.45 9.10
CA VAL A 203 -0.37 -6.11 8.52
C VAL A 203 1.03 -5.60 8.88
N TRP A 204 1.68 -4.94 7.95
CA TRP A 204 2.90 -4.16 8.20
C TRP A 204 3.03 -3.03 7.18
N TYR A 205 3.92 -2.08 7.45
CA TYR A 205 4.19 -0.99 6.50
C TYR A 205 4.99 -1.49 5.29
N GLY A 206 4.49 -1.20 4.10
CA GLY A 206 5.22 -1.36 2.85
C GLY A 206 6.10 -0.14 2.54
N LYS A 207 6.98 -0.27 1.56
CA LYS A 207 7.70 0.89 1.02
C LYS A 207 6.71 1.84 0.34
N ASP A 208 6.96 3.13 0.47
CA ASP A 208 6.25 4.12 -0.33
C ASP A 208 6.75 4.07 -1.78
N PRO A 209 5.87 4.10 -2.81
CA PRO A 209 6.30 4.13 -4.20
C PRO A 209 7.29 5.25 -4.54
N THR A 210 7.25 6.37 -3.80
CA THR A 210 8.14 7.52 -4.03
C THR A 210 9.48 7.41 -3.29
N ASP A 211 9.63 6.41 -2.40
CA ASP A 211 10.84 6.15 -1.60
C ASP A 211 11.90 5.43 -2.45
N VAL A 212 12.28 6.10 -3.53
CA VAL A 212 13.31 5.71 -4.49
C VAL A 212 14.24 6.90 -4.75
N PRO A 213 15.53 6.67 -5.04
CA PRO A 213 16.46 7.77 -5.31
C PRO A 213 16.03 8.61 -6.52
N VAL A 214 16.37 9.89 -6.47
CA VAL A 214 16.28 10.78 -7.64
C VAL A 214 17.42 10.48 -8.61
N TYR A 215 17.14 10.54 -9.92
CA TYR A 215 18.19 10.48 -10.93
C TYR A 215 18.99 11.79 -10.93
N LYS A 216 20.30 11.72 -10.69
CA LYS A 216 21.21 12.88 -10.81
C LYS A 216 21.82 12.86 -12.21
N VAL A 217 21.63 13.94 -12.95
CA VAL A 217 22.25 14.17 -14.27
C VAL A 217 23.60 14.86 -14.06
#